data_AF-A0A659UHS9-F1
#
_entry.id   AF-A0A659UHS9-F1
#
_cell.length_a   1.000
_cell.length_b   1.000
_cell.length_c   1.000
_cell.angle_alpha   90.00
_cell.angle_beta   90.00
_cell.angle_gamma   90.00
#
_symmetry.space_group_name_H-M   'P 1'
#
loop_
_entity.id
_entity.type
_entity.pdbx_description
1 polymer ?
#
loop_
_entity_poly.entity_id
_entity_poly.type
_entity_poly.pdbx_seq_one_letter_code
_entity_poly.pdbx_strand_id
1 'polypeptide(L)' 'MDVFDIIGRLIAFPSVAGKPNGDIASWIESYLSEQGATVTLLPGPEGDRSNLFATIGPADVPGY' A
#
# COMPACT_ATOMS: atom_id res chain seq x y z
N MET A 1 -4.98 1.37 -15.59
CA MET A 1 -4.78 2.62 -14.85
C MET A 1 -3.40 3.13 -15.22
N ASP A 2 -3.28 4.37 -15.67
CA ASP A 2 -1.98 4.95 -15.99
C ASP A 2 -1.32 5.62 -14.76
N VAL A 3 -0.15 6.23 -14.93
CA VAL A 3 0.58 6.88 -13.83
C VAL A 3 -0.19 8.07 -13.25
N PHE A 4 -0.88 8.85 -14.08
CA PHE A 4 -1.63 10.03 -13.63
C PHE A 4 -2.88 9.61 -12.86
N ASP A 5 -3.56 8.56 -13.30
CA ASP A 5 -4.68 7.97 -12.57
C ASP A 5 -4.25 7.50 -11.16
N ILE A 6 -3.13 6.78 -11.06
CA ILE A 6 -2.60 6.28 -9.78
C ILE A 6 -2.25 7.45 -8.84
N ILE A 7 -1.47 8.41 -9.33
CA ILE A 7 -1.06 9.56 -8.53
C ILE A 7 -2.29 10.36 -8.12
N GLY A 8 -3.22 10.61 -9.04
CA GLY A 8 -4.48 11.33 -8.76
C GLY A 8 -5.30 10.65 -7.66
N ARG A 9 -5.35 9.32 -7.65
CA ARG A 9 -6.03 8.57 -6.59
C ARG A 9 -5.29 8.65 -5.26
N LEU A 10 -3.97 8.51 -5.25
CA LEU A 10 -3.14 8.56 -4.04
C LEU A 10 -3.18 9.92 -3.35
N ILE A 11 -3.09 11.02 -4.11
CA ILE A 11 -3.12 12.39 -3.55
C ILE A 11 -4.52 12.82 -3.09
N ALA A 12 -5.58 12.12 -3.51
CA ALA A 12 -6.94 12.41 -3.08
C ALA A 12 -7.23 11.93 -1.64
N PHE A 13 -6.40 11.06 -1.08
CA PHE A 13 -6.50 10.67 0.32
C PHE A 13 -5.90 11.76 1.21
N PRO A 14 -6.58 12.17 2.31
CA PRO A 14 -6.06 13.17 3.23
C PRO A 14 -5.00 12.56 4.17
N SER A 15 -3.86 12.12 3.64
CA SER A 15 -2.76 11.55 4.42
C SER A 15 -1.88 12.67 5.01
N VAL A 16 -2.33 13.25 6.12
CA VAL A 16 -1.58 14.28 6.85
C VAL A 16 -0.69 13.63 7.91
N ALA A 17 0.54 14.14 8.08
CA ALA A 17 1.44 13.66 9.12
C ALA A 17 0.76 13.67 10.51
N GLY A 18 0.89 12.57 11.23
CA GLY A 18 0.29 12.40 12.56
C GLY A 18 -1.22 12.07 12.56
N LYS A 19 -1.85 11.92 11.39
CA LYS A 19 -3.24 11.41 11.28
C LYS A 19 -3.25 9.93 10.86
N PRO A 20 -4.38 9.23 11.07
CA PRO A 20 -4.56 7.89 10.55
C PRO A 20 -4.37 7.83 9.03
N ASN A 21 -3.78 6.74 8.54
CA ASN A 21 -3.53 6.53 7.10
C ASN A 21 -4.20 5.25 6.55
N GLY A 22 -5.16 4.67 7.29
CA GLY A 22 -5.82 3.42 6.94
C GLY A 22 -6.45 3.43 5.54
N ASP A 23 -7.15 4.51 5.17
CA ASP A 23 -7.85 4.60 3.89
C ASP A 23 -6.92 4.45 2.68
N ILE A 24 -5.78 5.15 2.69
CA ILE A 24 -4.79 5.04 1.61
C ILE A 24 -4.08 3.68 1.65
N ALA A 25 -3.77 3.16 2.85
CA ALA A 25 -3.12 1.87 3.01
C ALA A 25 -3.98 0.71 2.48
N SER A 26 -5.28 0.68 2.80
CA SER A 26 -6.22 -0.32 2.30
C SER A 26 -6.45 -0.22 0.79
N TRP A 27 -6.44 0.98 0.23
CA TRP A 27 -6.53 1.13 -1.22
C TRP A 27 -5.28 0.59 -1.93
N ILE A 28 -4.09 0.90 -1.42
CA ILE A 28 -2.82 0.38 -1.96
C ILE A 28 -2.77 -1.15 -1.83
N GLU A 29 -3.17 -1.70 -0.69
CA GLU A 29 -3.25 -3.15 -0.48
C GLU A 29 -4.14 -3.83 -1.51
N SER A 30 -5.35 -3.31 -1.70
CA SER A 30 -6.31 -3.87 -2.67
C SER A 30 -5.75 -3.80 -4.09
N TYR A 31 -5.23 -2.62 -4.49
CA TYR A 31 -4.70 -2.41 -5.83
C TYR A 31 -3.51 -3.33 -6.13
N LEU A 32 -2.53 -3.44 -5.22
CA LEU A 32 -1.37 -4.29 -5.42
C LEU A 32 -1.72 -5.78 -5.37
N SER A 33 -2.67 -6.18 -4.53
CA SER A 33 -3.17 -7.56 -4.48
C SER A 33 -3.82 -7.98 -5.80
N GLU A 34 -4.60 -7.09 -6.43
CA GLU A 34 -5.17 -7.31 -7.76
C GLU A 34 -4.09 -7.45 -8.85
N GLN A 35 -2.90 -6.85 -8.66
CA GLN A 35 -1.76 -7.01 -9.56
C GLN A 35 -0.91 -8.27 -9.25
N GLY A 36 -1.35 -9.12 -8.31
CA GLY A 36 -0.67 -10.36 -7.95
C GLY A 36 0.46 -10.21 -6.94
N ALA A 37 0.56 -9.07 -6.24
CA ALA A 37 1.47 -8.92 -5.12
C ALA A 37 0.90 -9.54 -3.84
N THR A 38 1.76 -10.12 -3.02
CA THR A 38 1.43 -10.44 -1.62
C THR A 38 1.69 -9.19 -0.79
N VAL A 39 0.65 -8.71 -0.11
CA VAL A 39 0.70 -7.48 0.69
C VAL A 39 0.46 -7.77 2.17
N THR A 40 1.25 -7.14 3.03
CA THR A 40 1.08 -7.18 4.49
C THR A 40 0.98 -5.76 5.04
N LEU A 41 -0.13 -5.46 5.72
CA LEU A 41 -0.28 -4.25 6.52
C LEU A 41 0.31 -4.46 7.92
N LEU A 42 1.17 -3.53 8.33
CA LEU A 42 1.86 -3.53 9.62
C LEU A 42 1.37 -2.34 10.44
N PRO A 43 0.48 -2.55 11.42
CA PRO A 43 0.01 -1.46 12.27
C PRO A 43 1.18 -0.90 13.09
N GLY A 44 1.23 0.43 13.17
CA GLY A 44 2.16 1.18 14.00
C GLY A 44 1.83 1.03 15.50
N PRO A 45 2.76 1.42 16.38
CA PRO A 45 2.59 1.24 17.83
C PRO A 45 1.40 2.01 18.39
N GLU A 46 0.99 3.10 17.76
CA GLU A 46 -0.20 3.88 18.13
C GLU A 46 -1.52 3.30 17.58
N GLY A 47 -1.45 2.29 16.69
CA GLY A 47 -2.61 1.59 16.12
C GLY A 47 -3.43 2.38 15.10
N ASP A 48 -3.07 3.64 14.82
CA ASP A 48 -3.80 4.54 13.92
C ASP A 48 -3.16 4.64 12.53
N ARG A 49 -1.88 4.30 12.41
CA ARG A 49 -1.10 4.33 11.16
C ARG A 49 -0.61 2.94 10.84
N SER A 50 -0.48 2.65 9.55
CA SER A 50 0.04 1.39 9.04
C SER A 50 1.18 1.64 8.07
N ASN A 51 2.20 0.79 8.14
CA ASN A 51 3.14 0.57 7.06
C ASN A 51 2.63 -0.59 6.18
N LEU A 52 3.13 -0.66 4.96
CA LEU A 52 2.79 -1.72 4.00
C LEU A 52 4.07 -2.34 3.46
N PHE A 53 4.12 -3.67 3.44
CA PHE A 53 5.12 -4.43 2.71
C PHE A 53 4.44 -5.17 1.56
N ALA A 54 4.95 -5.01 0.35
CA ALA A 54 4.41 -5.67 -0.84
C ALA A 54 5.53 -6.42 -1.57
N THR A 55 5.29 -7.70 -1.84
CA THR A 55 6.22 -8.57 -2.58
C THR A 55 5.55 -9.03 -3.87
N ILE A 56 6.25 -8.90 -4.99
CA ILE A 56 5.82 -9.43 -6.27
C ILE A 56 6.84 -10.44 -6.79
N GLY A 57 6.34 -11.55 -7.34
CA GLY A 57 7.17 -12.66 -7.83
C GLY A 57 7.27 -13.84 -6.86
N PRO A 58 7.94 -14.94 -7.27
CA PRO A 58 8.07 -16.15 -6.47
C PRO A 58 8.87 -15.89 -5.18
N ALA A 59 8.40 -16.42 -4.05
CA ALA A 59 9.03 -16.22 -2.75
C ALA A 59 10.35 -16.98 -2.57
N ASP A 60 10.56 -18.01 -3.39
CA ASP A 60 11.66 -18.97 -3.32
C ASP A 60 12.73 -18.74 -4.40
N VAL A 61 12.55 -17.74 -5.26
CA VAL A 61 13.47 -17.42 -6.35
C VAL A 61 14.15 -16.07 -6.07
N PRO A 62 15.49 -16.00 -6.05
CA PRO A 62 16.19 -14.72 -5.97
C PRO A 62 15.82 -13.82 -7.15
N GLY A 63 15.73 -12.51 -6.90
CA GLY A 63 15.67 -11.52 -7.97
C GLY A 63 16.90 -11.64 -8.89
N TYR A 64 16.72 -11.23 -10.15
CA TYR A 64 17.79 -11.23 -11.15
C TYR A 64 18.90 -10.23 -10.83
#